data_AF-A0A5K7XLW8-F1
#
_entry.id   AF-A0A5K7XLW8-F1
#
_cell.length_a   1.000
_cell.length_b   1.000
_cell.length_c   1.000
_cell.angle_alpha   90.00
_cell.angle_beta   90.00
_cell.angle_gamma   90.00
#
_symmetry.space_group_name_H-M   'P 1'
#
loop_
_entity.id
_entity.type
_entity.pdbx_description
1 polymer ?
#
loop_
_entity_poly.entity_id
_entity_poly.type
_entity_poly.pdbx_seq_one_letter_code
_entity_poly.pdbx_strand_id
1 'polypeptide(L)'
;MRPMQRNDHPRRIQITGRNVLCDTFDDRELLAQAKAVVLNPATADTLSLENLYVIRDACQRYALGKAQRALKIAIDIRTLPGPQ
;
A
#
# COMPACT_ATOMS: atom_id res chain seq x y z
N MET A 1 -2.75 -4.34 35.39
CA MET A 1 -2.78 -4.02 33.95
C MET A 1 -2.15 -5.18 33.20
N ARG A 2 -2.88 -5.87 32.31
CA ARG A 2 -2.31 -6.98 31.53
C ARG A 2 -1.52 -6.38 30.36
N PRO A 3 -0.30 -6.85 30.05
CA PRO A 3 0.32 -6.51 28.79
C PRO A 3 -0.53 -7.13 27.67
N MET A 4 -1.12 -6.28 26.83
CA MET A 4 -1.66 -6.71 25.54
C MET A 4 -0.50 -7.36 24.80
N GLN A 5 -0.49 -8.69 24.75
CA GLN A 5 0.34 -9.43 23.80
C GLN A 5 -0.06 -8.92 22.41
N ARG A 6 0.73 -7.99 21.87
CA ARG A 6 0.68 -7.67 20.45
C ARG A 6 1.01 -8.97 19.77
N ASN A 7 -0.02 -9.54 19.15
CA ASN A 7 0.04 -10.84 18.53
C ASN A 7 0.94 -10.71 17.29
N ASP A 8 2.25 -10.84 17.52
CA ASP A 8 3.43 -10.85 16.64
C ASP A 8 3.43 -12.10 15.74
N HIS A 9 2.27 -12.45 15.21
CA HIS A 9 2.16 -13.48 14.20
C HIS A 9 2.23 -12.81 12.84
N PRO A 10 3.15 -13.22 11.96
CA PRO A 10 3.18 -12.72 10.60
C PRO A 10 1.89 -13.16 9.90
N ARG A 11 0.94 -12.24 9.77
CA ARG A 11 -0.37 -12.54 9.18
C ARG A 11 -0.22 -12.38 7.68
N ARG A 12 -0.17 -13.52 7.00
CA ARG A 12 -0.16 -13.58 5.54
C ARG A 12 -1.32 -12.75 4.99
N ILE A 13 -1.02 -11.81 4.10
CA ILE A 13 -2.01 -11.03 3.36
C ILE A 13 -1.96 -11.39 1.88
N GLN A 14 -3.11 -11.53 1.23
CA GLN A 14 -3.17 -11.80 -0.20
C GLN A 14 -3.35 -10.52 -1.00
N ILE A 15 -2.35 -10.19 -1.83
CA ILE A 15 -2.29 -8.96 -2.63
C ILE A 15 -1.96 -9.30 -4.06
N THR A 16 -2.82 -8.84 -4.97
CA THR A 16 -2.66 -9.08 -6.42
C THR A 16 -2.46 -10.57 -6.76
N GLY A 17 -3.10 -11.47 -5.99
CA GLY A 17 -2.97 -12.92 -6.14
C GLY A 17 -1.76 -13.56 -5.46
N ARG A 18 -0.89 -12.78 -4.79
CA ARG A 18 0.30 -13.29 -4.07
C ARG A 18 0.06 -13.25 -2.55
N ASN A 19 0.46 -14.32 -1.86
CA ASN A 19 0.50 -14.32 -0.40
C ASN A 19 1.80 -13.69 0.07
N VAL A 20 1.69 -12.60 0.82
CA VAL A 20 2.81 -11.84 1.37
C VAL A 20 2.84 -12.07 2.87
N LEU A 21 4.00 -12.47 3.38
CA LEU A 21 4.26 -12.53 4.81
C LEU A 21 4.69 -11.13 5.26
N CYS A 22 3.96 -10.55 6.21
CA CYS A 22 4.27 -9.22 6.74
C CYS A 22 4.59 -9.31 8.22
N ASP A 23 5.72 -8.73 8.59
CA ASP A 23 6.22 -8.77 9.96
C ASP A 23 5.63 -7.64 10.82
N THR A 24 5.19 -6.53 10.22
CA THR A 24 4.64 -5.38 10.96
C THR A 24 3.14 -5.17 10.70
N PHE A 25 2.46 -4.50 11.64
CA PHE A 25 1.07 -4.08 11.47
C PHE A 25 0.96 -2.97 10.42
N ASP A 26 1.84 -1.98 10.48
CA ASP A 26 1.89 -0.85 9.56
C ASP A 26 2.06 -1.29 8.10
N ASP A 27 2.98 -2.22 7.83
CA ASP A 27 3.17 -2.73 6.46
C ASP A 27 1.90 -3.41 5.95
N ARG A 28 1.16 -4.13 6.80
CA ARG A 28 -0.10 -4.77 6.40
C ARG A 28 -1.17 -3.76 6.02
N GLU A 29 -1.29 -2.66 6.75
CA GLU A 29 -2.23 -1.60 6.42
C GLU A 29 -1.86 -0.90 5.11
N LEU A 30 -0.59 -0.56 4.93
CA LEU A 30 -0.09 0.03 3.68
C LEU A 30 -0.35 -0.88 2.48
N LEU A 31 -0.03 -2.17 2.65
CA LEU A 31 -0.24 -3.17 1.61
C LEU A 31 -1.73 -3.45 1.32
N ALA A 32 -2.60 -3.37 2.33
CA ALA A 32 -4.05 -3.43 2.13
C ALA A 32 -4.58 -2.21 1.34
N GLN A 33 -4.05 -1.01 1.63
CA GLN A 33 -4.37 0.20 0.85
C GLN A 33 -3.87 0.06 -0.59
N ALA A 34 -2.68 -0.50 -0.80
CA ALA A 34 -2.18 -0.78 -2.15
C ALA A 34 -3.11 -1.72 -2.93
N LYS A 35 -3.63 -2.76 -2.27
CA LYS A 35 -4.63 -3.66 -2.86
C LYS A 35 -5.90 -2.90 -3.23
N ALA A 36 -6.39 -2.00 -2.37
CA ALA A 36 -7.56 -1.18 -2.66
C ALA A 36 -7.34 -0.29 -3.89
N VAL A 37 -6.19 0.38 -3.99
CA VAL A 37 -5.82 1.18 -5.18
C VAL A 37 -5.76 0.35 -6.46
N VAL A 38 -5.23 -0.88 -6.40
CA VAL A 38 -5.20 -1.78 -7.55
C VAL A 38 -6.59 -2.25 -7.97
N LEU A 39 -7.49 -2.48 -7.01
CA LEU A 39 -8.87 -2.91 -7.27
C LEU A 39 -9.74 -1.76 -7.78
N ASN A 40 -9.55 -0.56 -7.21
CA ASN A 40 -10.27 0.65 -7.55
C ASN A 40 -9.28 1.84 -7.59
N PRO A 41 -8.86 2.29 -8.77
CA PRO A 41 -7.95 3.43 -8.91
C PRO A 41 -8.45 4.72 -8.24
N ALA A 42 -9.77 4.93 -8.13
CA ALA A 42 -10.34 6.10 -7.48
C ALA A 42 -10.02 6.17 -5.97
N THR A 43 -9.65 5.05 -5.33
CA THR A 43 -9.17 5.05 -3.93
C THR A 43 -7.87 5.83 -3.79
N ALA A 44 -7.08 5.97 -4.86
CA ALA A 44 -5.88 6.80 -4.80
C ALA A 44 -6.23 8.28 -4.59
N ASP A 45 -7.40 8.74 -5.05
CA ASP A 45 -7.85 10.13 -4.91
C ASP A 45 -8.17 10.52 -3.46
N THR A 46 -8.44 9.54 -2.59
CA THR A 46 -8.70 9.79 -1.16
C THR A 46 -7.44 9.78 -0.30
N LEU A 47 -6.29 9.40 -0.85
CA LEU A 47 -5.01 9.36 -0.14
C LEU A 47 -4.26 10.68 -0.30
N SER A 48 -3.30 11.01 0.57
CA SER A 48 -2.38 12.12 0.30
C SER A 48 -1.26 11.69 -0.67
N LEU A 49 -0.56 12.64 -1.29
CA LEU A 49 0.60 12.32 -2.15
C LEU A 49 1.70 11.62 -1.35
N GLU A 50 1.96 12.06 -0.11
CA GLU A 50 2.90 11.42 0.81
C GLU A 50 2.51 9.96 1.10
N ASN A 51 1.22 9.71 1.39
CA ASN A 51 0.74 8.34 1.61
C ASN A 51 0.95 7.45 0.38
N LEU A 52 0.71 7.96 -0.83
CA LEU A 52 0.95 7.19 -2.05
C LEU A 52 2.42 6.77 -2.19
N TYR A 53 3.37 7.64 -1.82
CA TYR A 53 4.79 7.29 -1.79
C TYR A 53 5.10 6.22 -0.74
N VAL A 54 4.63 6.39 0.50
CA VAL A 54 4.85 5.42 1.59
C VAL A 54 4.28 4.05 1.23
N ILE A 55 3.09 4.00 0.64
CA ILE A 55 2.46 2.76 0.18
C ILE A 55 3.28 2.12 -0.95
N ARG A 56 3.84 2.92 -1.87
CA ARG A 56 4.69 2.43 -2.96
C ARG A 56 5.97 1.81 -2.42
N ASP A 57 6.62 2.44 -1.44
CA ASP A 57 7.82 1.92 -0.79
C ASP A 57 7.54 0.60 -0.04
N ALA A 58 6.41 0.50 0.65
CA ALA A 58 5.97 -0.77 1.22
C ALA A 58 5.80 -1.84 0.13
N CYS A 59 5.15 -1.52 -0.99
CA CYS A 59 5.04 -2.45 -2.11
C CYS A 59 6.39 -2.84 -2.72
N GLN A 60 7.41 -1.97 -2.66
CA GLN A 60 8.77 -2.26 -3.11
C GLN A 60 9.48 -3.26 -2.20
N ARG A 61 9.39 -3.07 -0.88
CA ARG A 61 9.94 -3.99 0.13
C ARG A 61 9.46 -5.43 -0.06
N TYR A 62 8.21 -5.62 -0.46
CA TYR A 62 7.60 -6.95 -0.68
C TYR A 62 7.55 -7.39 -2.15
N ALA A 63 8.29 -6.72 -3.05
CA ALA A 63 8.37 -7.06 -4.49
C ALA A 63 7.00 -7.16 -5.21
N LEU A 64 6.06 -6.28 -4.86
CA LEU A 64 4.69 -6.22 -5.41
C LEU A 64 4.60 -5.32 -6.65
N GLY A 65 5.25 -5.73 -7.74
CA GLY A 65 5.39 -4.90 -8.95
C GLY A 65 4.07 -4.41 -9.57
N LYS A 66 2.98 -5.19 -9.51
CA LYS A 66 1.66 -4.75 -10.02
C LYS A 66 1.11 -3.57 -9.20
N ALA A 67 1.21 -3.66 -7.87
CA ALA A 67 0.77 -2.60 -6.97
C ALA A 67 1.64 -1.34 -7.09
N GLN A 68 2.97 -1.52 -7.20
CA GLN A 68 3.90 -0.40 -7.44
C GLN A 68 3.56 0.39 -8.70
N ARG A 69 3.22 -0.30 -9.80
CA ARG A 69 2.82 0.38 -11.05
C ARG A 69 1.53 1.17 -10.91
N ALA A 70 0.52 0.62 -10.24
CA ALA A 70 -0.74 1.31 -9.99
C ALA A 70 -0.52 2.59 -9.15
N LEU A 71 0.29 2.49 -8.09
CA LEU A 71 0.64 3.63 -7.24
C LEU A 71 1.47 4.67 -7.99
N LYS A 72 2.41 4.24 -8.84
CA LYS A 72 3.19 5.16 -9.68
C LYS A 72 2.28 6.00 -10.58
N ILE A 73 1.32 5.37 -11.27
CA ILE A 73 0.37 6.08 -12.13
C ILE A 73 -0.44 7.11 -11.31
N ALA A 74 -0.92 6.72 -10.13
CA ALA A 74 -1.65 7.63 -9.24
C ALA A 74 -0.80 8.82 -8.77
N ILE A 75 0.49 8.59 -8.46
CA ILE A 75 1.44 9.66 -8.13
C ILE A 75 1.64 10.58 -9.34
N ASP A 76 1.94 10.01 -10.51
CA ASP A 76 2.20 10.77 -11.74
C ASP A 76 1.02 11.69 -12.07
N ILE A 77 -0.23 11.19 -12.03
CA ILE A 77 -1.46 11.97 -12.26
C ILE A 77 -1.55 13.18 -11.33
N ARG A 78 -1.16 13.04 -10.07
CA ARG A 78 -1.25 14.10 -9.06
C ARG A 78 -0.07 15.08 -9.09
N THR A 79 1.06 14.64 -9.62
CA THR A 79 2.26 15.48 -9.80
C THR A 79 2.27 16.21 -11.13
N LEU A 80 1.40 15.85 -12.08
CA LEU A 80 1.25 16.60 -13.31
C LEU A 80 0.85 18.04 -12.96
N PRO A 81 1.59 19.04 -13.47
CA PRO A 81 1.11 20.42 -13.38
C PRO A 81 -0.23 20.45 -14.12
N GLY A 82 -1.29 20.88 -13.43
CA GLY A 82 -2.58 21.11 -14.08
C GLY A 82 -2.41 22.03 -15.29
N PRO A 83 -3.32 22.00 -16.28
CA PRO A 83 -3.29 22.97 -17.36
C PRO A 83 -3.33 24.36 -16.73
N GLN A 84 -2.25 25.14 -16.95
CA GLN A 84 -2.22 26.56 -16.63
C GLN A 84 -3.17 27.33 -17.54
#